data_AF-A0AAX3N0Y7-F1
#
_entry.id   AF-A0AAX3N0Y7-F1
#
_cell.length_a   1.000
_cell.length_b   1.000
_cell.length_c   1.000
_cell.angle_alpha   90.00
_cell.angle_beta   90.00
_cell.angle_gamma   90.00
#
_symmetry.space_group_name_H-M   'P 1'
#
loop_
_entity.id
_entity.type
_entity.pdbx_description
1 polymer ?
#
loop_
_entity_poly.entity_id
_entity_poly.type
_entity_poly.pdbx_seq_one_letter_code
_entity_poly.pdbx_strand_id
1 'polypeptide(L)'
;MGNRNRLSISFKKEHQYIYDHLQGITNKSDYIARALEVFISGGGQSPVSKKEIKNMVLQILQEQGNAPQTLSAPPPEHQILEEDVELLSQLF
;
A
#
# COMPACT_ATOMS: atom_id res chain seq x y z
N MET A 1 -35.51 12.26 -17.15
CA MET A 1 -34.07 12.58 -17.31
C MET A 1 -33.52 12.84 -15.92
N GLY A 2 -32.53 12.08 -15.46
CA GLY A 2 -32.03 12.16 -14.09
C GLY A 2 -31.35 13.50 -13.79
N ASN A 3 -31.64 14.08 -12.62
CA ASN A 3 -31.04 15.33 -12.16
C ASN A 3 -29.53 15.12 -11.99
N ARG A 4 -28.71 15.78 -12.81
CA ARG A 4 -27.26 15.78 -12.68
C ARG A 4 -26.83 16.95 -11.81
N ASN A 5 -26.27 16.66 -10.64
CA ASN A 5 -25.64 17.67 -9.82
C ASN A 5 -24.22 17.94 -10.35
N ARG A 6 -23.89 19.22 -10.54
CA ARG A 6 -22.56 19.64 -10.98
C ARG A 6 -21.81 20.25 -9.81
N LEU A 7 -20.63 19.71 -9.51
CA LEU A 7 -19.70 20.25 -8.53
C LEU A 7 -18.43 20.71 -9.24
N SER A 8 -17.87 21.84 -8.81
CA SER A 8 -16.55 22.28 -9.22
C SER A 8 -15.58 22.01 -8.09
N ILE A 9 -14.47 21.35 -8.38
CA ILE A 9 -13.43 21.00 -7.42
C ILE A 9 -12.10 21.60 -7.85
N SER A 10 -11.33 22.08 -6.88
CA SER A 10 -10.00 22.62 -7.06
C SER A 10 -9.02 21.84 -6.22
N PHE A 11 -7.83 21.58 -6.75
CA PHE A 11 -6.76 20.89 -6.02
C PHE A 11 -5.79 21.92 -5.44
N LYS A 12 -5.35 21.67 -4.20
CA LYS A 12 -4.19 22.38 -3.65
C LYS A 12 -2.94 22.02 -4.44
N LYS A 13 -1.94 22.92 -4.43
CA LYS A 13 -0.67 22.71 -5.14
C LYS A 13 0.05 21.42 -4.74
N GLU A 14 -0.03 21.04 -3.46
CA GLU A 14 0.53 19.79 -2.93
C GLU A 14 -0.09 18.52 -3.55
N HIS A 15 -1.28 18.62 -4.14
CA HIS A 15 -1.99 17.52 -4.79
C HIS A 15 -2.01 17.64 -6.32
N GLN A 16 -1.10 18.42 -6.91
CA GLN A 16 -1.03 18.62 -8.36
C GLN A 16 -0.92 17.29 -9.14
N TYR A 17 -0.16 16.32 -8.60
CA TYR A 17 -0.01 15.00 -9.21
C TYR A 17 -1.36 14.26 -9.41
N ILE A 18 -2.36 14.50 -8.55
CA ILE A 18 -3.70 13.93 -8.69
C ILE A 18 -4.40 14.56 -9.88
N TYR A 19 -4.30 15.88 -10.02
CA TYR A 19 -4.88 16.59 -11.16
C TYR A 19 -4.28 16.10 -12.47
N ASP A 20 -2.95 15.96 -12.53
CA ASP A 20 -2.23 15.49 -13.72
C ASP A 20 -2.64 14.05 -14.08
N HIS A 21 -2.78 13.17 -13.09
CA HIS A 21 -3.30 11.82 -13.30
C HIS A 21 -4.72 11.83 -13.88
N LEU A 22 -5.62 12.67 -13.33
CA LEU A 22 -6.99 12.79 -13.83
C LEU A 22 -7.05 13.30 -15.27
N GLN A 23 -6.09 14.10 -15.75
CA GLN A 23 -6.07 14.58 -17.13
C GLN A 23 -6.11 13.44 -18.14
N GLY A 24 -5.40 12.34 -17.87
CA GLY A 24 -5.36 11.15 -18.72
C GLY A 24 -6.64 10.31 -18.71
N ILE A 25 -7.59 10.59 -17.82
CA ILE A 25 -8.84 9.80 -17.68
C ILE A 25 -9.95 10.43 -18.52
N THR A 26 -10.57 9.63 -19.39
CA THR A 26 -11.65 10.08 -20.30
C THR A 26 -12.89 10.56 -19.55
N ASN A 27 -13.32 9.87 -18.49
CA ASN A 27 -14.48 10.25 -17.68
C ASN A 27 -14.07 10.50 -16.21
N LYS A 28 -13.54 11.71 -15.97
CA LYS A 28 -13.03 12.15 -14.66
C LYS A 28 -14.12 12.10 -13.58
N SER A 29 -15.35 12.52 -13.91
CA SER A 29 -16.46 12.58 -12.96
C SER A 29 -16.88 11.19 -12.48
N ASP A 30 -16.99 10.22 -13.39
CA ASP A 30 -17.31 8.84 -13.02
C ASP A 30 -16.18 8.20 -12.19
N TYR A 31 -14.93 8.44 -12.60
CA TYR A 31 -13.76 7.97 -11.85
C TYR A 31 -13.75 8.49 -10.41
N ILE A 32 -13.94 9.79 -10.22
CA ILE A 32 -13.98 10.41 -8.89
C ILE A 32 -15.16 9.87 -8.07
N ALA A 33 -16.34 9.69 -8.70
CA ALA A 33 -17.51 9.15 -8.02
C ALA A 33 -17.25 7.73 -7.46
N ARG A 34 -16.64 6.84 -8.26
CA ARG A 34 -16.27 5.50 -7.80
C ARG A 34 -15.21 5.52 -6.70
N ALA A 35 -14.20 6.38 -6.82
CA ALA A 35 -13.18 6.51 -5.78
C ALA A 35 -13.78 6.95 -4.43
N LEU A 36 -14.74 7.89 -4.48
CA LEU A 36 -15.49 8.33 -3.29
C LEU A 36 -16.39 7.22 -2.75
N GLU A 37 -17.06 6.45 -3.61
CA GLU A 37 -17.89 5.32 -3.20
C GLU A 37 -17.08 4.26 -2.46
N VAL A 38 -15.88 3.93 -2.96
CA VAL A 38 -14.94 3.02 -2.28
C VAL A 38 -14.52 3.59 -0.92
N PHE A 39 -14.18 4.88 -0.85
CA PHE A 39 -13.80 5.52 0.41
C PHE A 39 -14.94 5.52 1.44
N ILE A 40 -16.16 5.90 1.04
CA ILE A 40 -17.35 5.96 1.90
C ILE A 40 -17.76 4.56 2.36
N SER A 41 -17.69 3.56 1.47
CA SER A 41 -18.09 2.18 1.77
C SER A 41 -17.07 1.42 2.61
N GLY A 42 -16.08 2.11 3.18
CA GLY A 42 -15.07 1.51 4.06
C GLY A 42 -13.88 0.88 3.34
N GLY A 43 -13.77 1.00 2.02
CA GLY A 43 -12.62 0.56 1.23
C GLY A 43 -11.33 1.37 1.46
N GLY A 44 -11.37 2.38 2.34
CA GLY A 44 -10.19 3.03 2.92
C GLY A 44 -9.59 2.27 4.11
N GLN A 45 -10.29 1.28 4.67
CA GLN A 45 -9.63 0.25 5.46
C GLN A 45 -9.07 -0.76 4.46
N SER A 46 -7.76 -0.74 4.28
CA SER A 46 -7.03 -1.87 3.71
C SER A 46 -7.61 -3.17 4.31
N PRO A 47 -8.01 -4.16 3.50
CA PRO A 47 -8.42 -5.47 4.03
C PRO A 47 -7.26 -6.18 4.75
N VAL A 48 -6.07 -5.59 4.72
CA VAL A 48 -4.89 -6.01 5.46
C VAL A 48 -4.50 -4.87 6.40
N SER A 49 -4.92 -4.99 7.66
CA SER A 49 -4.42 -4.19 8.76
C SER A 49 -2.88 -4.28 8.83
N LYS A 50 -2.21 -3.25 9.36
CA LYS A 50 -0.76 -3.30 9.62
C LYS A 50 -0.35 -4.56 10.41
N LYS A 51 -1.26 -5.07 11.24
CA LYS A 51 -1.10 -6.31 12.01
C LYS A 51 -1.07 -7.55 11.11
N GLU A 52 -1.89 -7.59 10.07
CA GLU A 52 -1.90 -8.68 9.09
C GLU A 52 -0.67 -8.66 8.17
N ILE A 53 -0.17 -7.46 7.80
CA ILE A 53 1.11 -7.33 7.10
C ILE A 53 2.26 -7.85 7.98
N LYS A 54 2.29 -7.43 9.26
CA LYS A 54 3.28 -7.90 10.24
C LYS A 54 3.24 -9.42 10.40
N ASN A 55 2.06 -10.02 10.47
CA ASN A 55 1.91 -11.47 10.60
C ASN A 55 2.36 -12.22 9.33
N MET A 56 2.04 -11.71 8.13
CA MET A 56 2.53 -12.30 6.88
C MET A 56 4.06 -12.25 6.78
N VAL A 57 4.67 -11.11 7.12
CA VAL A 57 6.13 -10.96 7.11
C VAL A 57 6.79 -11.89 8.13
N LEU A 58 6.24 -12.00 9.34
CA LEU A 58 6.72 -12.94 10.35
C LEU A 58 6.59 -14.41 9.91
N GLN A 59 5.48 -14.78 9.26
CA GLN A 59 5.32 -16.12 8.69
C GLN A 59 6.35 -16.42 7.61
N ILE A 60 6.59 -15.50 6.67
CA ILE A 60 7.60 -15.67 5.62
C ILE A 60 9.00 -15.83 6.23
N LEU A 61 9.34 -15.00 7.22
CA LEU A 61 10.65 -15.08 7.91
C LEU A 61 10.80 -16.38 8.71
N GLN A 62 9.73 -16.88 9.34
CA GLN A 62 9.73 -18.15 10.05
C GLN A 62 9.80 -19.36 9.10
N GLU A 63 9.14 -19.30 7.95
CA GLU A 63 9.21 -20.33 6.91
C GLU A 63 10.59 -20.37 6.24
N GLN A 64 11.24 -19.22 6.03
CA GLN A 64 12.63 -19.14 5.56
C GLN A 64 13.63 -19.61 6.63
N GLY A 65 13.30 -19.49 7.91
CA GLY A 65 14.08 -20.03 9.03
C GLY A 65 13.98 -21.56 9.19
N ASN A 66 13.09 -22.23 8.45
CA ASN A 66 12.84 -23.67 8.59
C ASN A 66 12.97 -24.47 7.28
N ALA A 67 13.64 -23.92 6.27
CA ALA A 67 13.99 -24.68 5.07
C ALA A 67 14.99 -25.81 5.43
N PRO A 68 14.69 -27.08 5.15
CA PRO A 68 15.60 -28.18 5.45
C PRO A 68 16.87 -28.03 4.63
N GLN A 69 18.00 -28.08 5.34
CA GLN A 69 19.35 -28.06 4.78
C GLN A 69 19.48 -29.01 3.59
N THR A 70 19.50 -28.47 2.38
CA THR A 70 20.10 -29.16 1.24
C THR A 70 20.73 -28.13 0.30
N LEU A 71 22.07 -28.07 0.40
CA LEU A 71 23.01 -27.79 -0.69
C LEU A 71 22.86 -26.45 -1.42
N SER A 72 23.35 -25.39 -0.80
CA SER A 72 24.52 -24.62 -1.28
C SER A 72 24.65 -23.39 -0.39
N ALA A 73 25.78 -23.24 0.30
CA ALA A 73 26.01 -22.13 1.21
C ALA A 73 25.97 -20.79 0.45
N PRO A 74 25.10 -19.82 0.84
CA PRO A 74 25.28 -18.44 0.43
C PRO A 74 26.38 -17.78 1.29
N PRO A 75 27.11 -16.79 0.76
CA PRO A 75 28.21 -16.13 1.46
C PRO A 75 27.71 -15.44 2.76
N PRO A 76 28.59 -15.24 3.75
CA PRO A 76 28.23 -14.83 5.12
C PRO A 76 27.71 -13.39 5.27
N GLU A 77 27.26 -12.75 4.18
CA GLU A 77 26.89 -11.34 4.13
C GLU A 77 25.39 -11.09 4.33
N HIS A 78 24.59 -12.14 4.56
CA HIS A 78 23.12 -12.06 4.74
C HIS A 78 22.63 -12.72 6.03
N GLN A 79 23.38 -12.55 7.13
CA GLN A 79 22.78 -12.67 8.46
C GLN A 79 22.22 -11.29 8.82
N ILE A 80 20.90 -11.18 8.87
CA ILE A 80 20.21 -10.01 9.40
C ILE A 80 20.69 -9.85 10.85
N LEU A 81 21.49 -8.82 11.10
CA LEU A 81 22.04 -8.54 12.43
C LEU A 81 20.91 -7.97 13.31
N GLU A 82 20.98 -8.16 14.63
CA GLU A 82 20.02 -7.53 15.57
C GLU A 82 19.93 -6.01 15.36
N GLU A 83 21.01 -5.39 14.90
CA GLU A 83 21.07 -3.98 14.52
C GLU A 83 20.09 -3.64 13.36
N ASP A 84 19.90 -4.54 12.39
CA ASP A 84 18.94 -4.35 11.29
C ASP A 84 17.48 -4.42 11.80
N VAL A 85 17.23 -5.22 12.84
CA VAL A 85 15.92 -5.36 13.48
C VAL A 85 15.58 -4.10 14.28
N GLU A 86 16.57 -3.51 14.98
CA GLU A 86 16.39 -2.25 15.69
C GLU A 86 16.18 -1.07 14.72
N LEU A 87 16.89 -1.04 13.58
CA LEU A 87 16.68 -0.05 12.52
C LEU A 87 15.27 -0.09 11.94
N LEU A 88 14.73 -1.29 11.70
CA LEU A 88 13.34 -1.47 11.26
C LEU A 88 12.31 -0.99 12.31
N SER A 89 12.67 -1.07 13.59
CA SER A 89 11.82 -0.62 14.70
C SER A 89 11.74 0.91 14.81
N GLN A 90 12.75 1.64 14.32
CA GLN A 90 12.79 3.11 14.37
C GLN A 90 12.15 3.78 13.14
N LEU A 91 11.89 3.04 12.07
CA LEU A 91 11.29 3.56 10.84
C LEU A 91 9.74 3.61 10.88
N PHE A 92 9.10 3.13 11.96
CA PHE A 92 7.64 3.07 12.11
C PHE A 92 7.10 3.41 13.49
#